data_AF-A0A7J4QRQ0-F1
#
_entry.id   AF-A0A7J4QRQ0-F1
#
_cell.length_a   1.000
_cell.length_b   1.000
_cell.length_c   1.000
_cell.angle_alpha   90.00
_cell.angle_beta   90.00
_cell.angle_gamma   90.00
#
_symmetry.space_group_name_H-M   'P 1'
#
loop_
_entity.id
_entity.type
_entity.pdbx_description
1 polymer ?
#
loop_
_entity_poly.entity_id
_entity_poly.type
_entity_poly.pdbx_seq_one_letter_code
_entity_poly.pdbx_strand_id
1 'polypeptide(L)'
;KNATQRHGVTRWKRGVNLNQMRVSDVDVIDLHPRLLDEEWRPYGAFVLHHEYIHALGFRAHDSTFRALESAWPGRRASKHAREFTELMRRSRADWLWVCATCDTTYPRQKRSRGRYKCRVCSTVLTDRINPDKV
;
A
#
# COMPACT_ATOMS: atom_id res chain seq x y z
N LYS A 1 -9.17 9.34 3.85
CA LYS A 1 -9.44 7.88 3.90
C LYS A 1 -8.84 7.26 2.64
N ASN A 2 -7.59 6.80 2.71
CA ASN A 2 -6.89 6.20 1.57
C ASN A 2 -7.39 4.77 1.37
N ALA A 3 -7.77 4.42 0.14
CA ALA A 3 -7.85 3.04 -0.28
C ALA A 3 -6.47 2.42 -0.03
N THR A 4 -6.36 1.60 1.02
CA THR A 4 -5.15 0.93 1.45
C THR A 4 -4.68 0.06 0.29
N GLN A 5 -3.67 0.51 -0.45
CA GLN A 5 -2.84 -0.45 -1.15
C GLN A 5 -2.26 -1.35 -0.06
N ARG A 6 -2.75 -2.59 -0.03
CA ARG A 6 -2.35 -3.58 0.95
C ARG A 6 -0.95 -4.05 0.58
N HIS A 7 0.03 -3.74 1.41
CA HIS A 7 1.41 -4.21 1.23
C HIS A 7 1.61 -5.60 1.86
N GLY A 8 0.76 -5.95 2.83
CA GLY A 8 0.54 -7.29 3.32
C GLY A 8 -0.97 -7.57 3.42
N VAL A 9 -1.34 -8.84 3.54
CA VAL A 9 -2.72 -9.24 3.84
C VAL A 9 -2.75 -10.56 4.59
N THR A 10 -3.49 -10.57 5.69
CA THR A 10 -3.89 -11.77 6.40
C THR A 10 -5.20 -12.30 5.83
N ARG A 11 -5.25 -13.60 5.50
CA ARG A 11 -6.43 -14.32 5.05
C ARG A 11 -6.77 -15.42 6.05
N TRP A 12 -8.05 -15.68 6.20
CA TRP A 12 -8.58 -16.73 7.08
C TRP A 12 -9.27 -17.80 6.26
N LYS A 13 -9.35 -19.00 6.83
CA LYS A 13 -10.05 -20.14 6.22
C LYS A 13 -11.51 -19.78 5.97
N ARG A 14 -12.06 -20.34 4.88
CA ARG A 14 -13.46 -20.08 4.49
C ARG A 14 -14.42 -20.59 5.58
N GLY A 15 -15.42 -19.77 5.95
CA GLY A 15 -16.45 -20.14 6.93
C GLY A 15 -16.11 -19.82 8.39
N VAL A 16 -14.95 -19.21 8.66
CA VAL A 16 -14.56 -18.79 10.01
C VAL A 16 -15.50 -17.71 10.56
N ASN A 17 -15.85 -17.82 11.84
CA ASN A 17 -16.55 -16.76 12.56
C ASN A 17 -15.59 -15.60 12.85
N LEU A 18 -15.77 -14.50 12.13
CA LEU A 18 -14.91 -13.33 12.22
C LEU A 18 -14.94 -12.58 13.56
N ASN A 19 -15.91 -12.89 14.43
CA ASN A 19 -16.03 -12.33 15.77
C ASN A 19 -15.37 -13.21 16.86
N GLN A 20 -14.94 -14.42 16.50
CA GLN A 20 -14.35 -15.41 17.41
C GLN A 20 -13.12 -16.08 16.79
N MET A 21 -12.32 -15.30 16.07
CA MET A 21 -11.17 -15.83 15.33
C MET A 21 -10.06 -16.30 16.28
N ARG A 22 -9.44 -17.41 15.90
CA ARG A 22 -8.25 -17.97 16.54
C ARG A 22 -7.10 -17.99 15.54
N VAL A 23 -5.87 -18.11 16.04
CA VAL A 23 -4.68 -18.26 15.18
C VAL A 23 -4.82 -19.48 14.25
N SER A 24 -5.46 -20.56 14.70
CA SER A 24 -5.74 -21.76 13.89
C SER A 24 -6.65 -21.52 12.68
N ASP A 25 -7.37 -20.39 12.67
CA ASP A 25 -8.30 -20.01 11.61
C ASP A 25 -7.59 -19.23 10.48
N VAL A 26 -6.35 -18.81 10.70
CA VAL A 26 -5.52 -18.16 9.67
C VAL A 26 -5.21 -19.18 8.58
N ASP A 27 -5.35 -18.74 7.33
CA ASP A 27 -5.02 -19.50 6.14
C ASP A 27 -3.61 -19.12 5.66
N VAL A 28 -3.40 -17.83 5.39
CA VAL A 28 -2.11 -17.31 4.91
C VAL A 28 -1.90 -15.85 5.29
N ILE A 29 -0.64 -15.48 5.49
CA ILE A 29 -0.19 -14.08 5.51
C ILE A 29 0.63 -13.85 4.23
N ASP A 30 0.11 -13.05 3.32
CA ASP A 30 0.80 -12.66 2.09
C ASP A 30 1.53 -11.33 2.28
N LEU A 31 2.73 -11.21 1.74
CA LEU A 31 3.46 -9.95 1.61
C LEU A 31 3.71 -9.65 0.13
N HIS A 32 3.79 -8.37 -0.23
CA HIS A 32 4.29 -8.00 -1.56
C HIS A 32 5.75 -8.45 -1.69
N PRO A 33 6.14 -9.16 -2.77
CA PRO A 33 7.47 -9.79 -2.87
C PRO A 33 8.64 -8.81 -2.75
N ARG A 34 8.50 -7.59 -3.31
CA ARG A 34 9.51 -6.52 -3.16
C ARG A 34 9.79 -6.09 -1.72
N LEU A 35 8.94 -6.41 -0.75
CA LEU A 35 9.24 -6.17 0.67
C LEU A 35 10.35 -7.07 1.21
N LEU A 36 10.68 -8.14 0.48
CA LEU A 36 11.75 -9.07 0.82
C LEU A 36 13.12 -8.63 0.27
N ASP A 37 13.14 -7.64 -0.63
CA ASP A 37 14.38 -7.03 -1.12
C ASP A 37 15.10 -6.31 0.03
N GLU A 38 16.44 -6.31 0.01
CA GLU A 38 17.26 -5.81 1.12
C GLU A 38 16.93 -4.36 1.51
N GLU A 39 16.69 -3.51 0.52
CA GLU A 39 16.27 -2.11 0.67
C GLU A 39 14.98 -1.97 1.50
N TRP A 40 14.02 -2.89 1.30
CA TRP A 40 12.69 -2.82 1.90
C TRP A 40 12.52 -3.69 3.14
N ARG A 41 13.49 -4.55 3.44
CA ARG A 41 13.41 -5.55 4.52
C ARG A 41 12.99 -4.96 5.88
N PRO A 42 13.48 -3.78 6.33
CA PRO A 42 13.01 -3.17 7.58
C PRO A 42 11.51 -2.83 7.54
N TYR A 43 11.03 -2.34 6.39
CA TYR A 43 9.62 -2.04 6.19
C TYR A 43 8.79 -3.31 6.05
N GLY A 44 9.29 -4.31 5.32
CA GLY A 44 8.69 -5.64 5.21
C GLY A 44 8.47 -6.29 6.57
N ALA A 45 9.45 -6.22 7.47
CA ALA A 45 9.31 -6.73 8.84
C ALA A 45 8.20 -6.01 9.63
N PHE A 46 8.08 -4.69 9.47
CA PHE A 46 6.98 -3.92 10.07
C PHE A 46 5.61 -4.33 9.50
N VAL A 47 5.51 -4.53 8.18
CA VAL A 47 4.27 -5.01 7.54
C VAL A 47 3.93 -6.42 8.02
N LEU A 48 4.90 -7.32 8.17
CA LEU A 48 4.67 -8.65 8.70
C LEU A 48 4.17 -8.60 10.16
N HIS A 49 4.72 -7.72 11.00
CA HIS A 49 4.21 -7.49 12.35
C HIS A 49 2.75 -7.00 12.35
N HIS A 50 2.41 -6.08 11.45
CA HIS A 50 1.03 -5.61 11.27
C HIS A 50 0.07 -6.76 10.93
N GLU A 51 0.45 -7.62 9.98
CA GLU A 51 -0.34 -8.80 9.61
C GLU A 51 -0.39 -9.84 10.74
N TYR A 52 0.69 -10.01 11.51
CA TYR A 52 0.69 -10.88 12.68
C TYR A 52 -0.35 -10.43 13.73
N ILE A 53 -0.51 -9.13 13.96
CA ILE A 53 -1.56 -8.61 14.86
C ILE A 53 -2.95 -8.95 14.32
N HIS A 54 -3.17 -8.88 13.00
CA HIS A 54 -4.41 -9.35 12.39
C HIS A 54 -4.62 -10.85 12.60
N ALA A 55 -3.57 -11.67 12.46
CA ALA A 55 -3.62 -13.10 12.71
C ALA A 55 -3.99 -13.46 14.16
N LEU A 56 -3.67 -12.59 15.13
CA LEU A 56 -4.10 -12.73 16.53
C LEU A 56 -5.59 -12.41 16.77
N GLY A 57 -6.32 -11.92 15.77
CA GLY A 57 -7.74 -11.62 15.87
C GLY A 57 -8.09 -10.13 15.86
N PHE A 58 -7.10 -9.24 15.97
CA PHE A 58 -7.32 -7.79 15.98
C PHE A 58 -7.50 -7.24 14.57
N ARG A 59 -8.73 -7.28 14.04
CA ARG A 59 -9.03 -6.85 12.65
C ARG A 59 -9.16 -5.35 12.49
N ALA A 60 -9.73 -4.68 13.49
CA ALA A 60 -9.90 -3.24 13.48
C ALA A 60 -8.59 -2.57 13.88
N HIS A 61 -8.22 -1.50 13.17
CA HIS A 61 -7.07 -0.66 13.54
C HIS A 61 -7.40 0.28 14.71
N ASP A 62 -8.00 -0.26 15.77
CA ASP A 62 -8.40 0.46 16.99
C ASP A 62 -7.22 0.75 17.93
N SER A 63 -7.49 1.32 19.11
CA SER A 63 -6.45 1.68 20.08
C SER A 63 -5.61 0.49 20.54
N THR A 64 -6.22 -0.70 20.70
CA THR A 64 -5.51 -1.93 21.10
C THR A 64 -4.59 -2.38 19.98
N PHE A 65 -5.09 -2.42 18.74
CA PHE A 65 -4.27 -2.71 17.57
C PHE A 65 -3.08 -1.76 17.49
N ARG A 66 -3.32 -0.45 17.61
CA ARG A 66 -2.27 0.57 17.50
C ARG A 66 -1.25 0.47 18.63
N ALA A 67 -1.68 0.09 19.84
CA ALA A 67 -0.76 -0.20 20.94
C ALA A 67 0.18 -1.37 20.58
N LEU A 68 -0.36 -2.50 20.14
CA LEU A 68 0.42 -3.66 19.70
C LEU A 68 1.35 -3.35 18.52
N GLU A 69 0.87 -2.58 17.54
CA GLU A 69 1.66 -2.16 16.38
C GLU A 69 2.82 -1.27 16.80
N SER A 70 2.59 -0.35 17.74
CA SER A 70 3.62 0.58 18.25
C SER A 70 4.69 -0.08 19.11
N ALA A 71 4.42 -1.27 19.65
CA ALA A 71 5.40 -2.07 20.39
C ALA A 71 6.52 -2.62 19.48
N TRP A 72 6.40 -2.53 18.15
CA TRP A 72 7.46 -2.92 17.23
C TRP A 72 8.73 -2.08 17.42
N PRO A 73 9.89 -2.68 17.75
CA PRO A 73 11.14 -1.94 18.00
C PRO A 73 11.56 -1.06 16.81
N GLY A 74 11.30 -1.53 15.60
CA GLY A 74 11.63 -0.86 14.34
C GLY A 74 10.56 0.13 13.83
N ARG A 75 9.74 0.73 14.70
CA ARG A 75 8.58 1.57 14.28
C ARG A 75 8.88 2.67 13.25
N ARG A 76 10.13 3.15 13.19
CA ARG A 76 10.59 4.12 12.19
C ARG A 76 10.43 3.61 10.76
N ALA A 77 10.48 2.29 10.55
CA ALA A 77 10.32 1.67 9.24
C ALA A 77 8.93 1.91 8.63
N SER A 78 7.90 2.13 9.45
CA SER A 78 6.55 2.49 8.97
C SER A 78 6.53 3.75 8.08
N LYS A 79 7.53 4.64 8.21
CA LYS A 79 7.67 5.86 7.39
C LYS A 79 7.92 5.55 5.91
N HIS A 80 8.48 4.38 5.59
CA HIS A 80 8.71 3.91 4.22
C HIS A 80 7.43 3.49 3.49
N ALA A 81 6.29 3.39 4.18
CA ALA A 81 5.02 3.01 3.55
C ALA A 81 4.64 3.92 2.37
N ARG A 82 4.84 5.24 2.50
CA ARG A 82 4.53 6.20 1.44
C ARG A 82 5.47 6.05 0.24
N GLU A 83 6.75 5.83 0.52
CA GLU A 83 7.79 5.64 -0.50
C GLU A 83 7.55 4.36 -1.29
N PHE A 84 7.31 3.25 -0.59
CA PHE A 84 6.97 1.96 -1.20
C PHE A 84 5.70 2.05 -2.05
N THR A 85 4.65 2.70 -1.53
CA THR A 85 3.41 2.93 -2.28
C THR A 85 3.69 3.62 -3.62
N GLU A 86 4.55 4.64 -3.60
CA GLU A 86 4.82 5.42 -4.80
C GLU A 86 5.73 4.69 -5.78
N LEU A 87 6.71 3.93 -5.29
CA LEU A 87 7.47 2.98 -6.10
C LEU A 87 6.54 1.96 -6.79
N MET A 88 5.58 1.39 -6.06
CA MET A 88 4.64 0.41 -6.63
C MET A 88 3.70 1.05 -7.67
N ARG A 89 3.26 2.29 -7.44
CA ARG A 89 2.42 3.03 -8.39
C ARG A 89 3.17 3.40 -9.66
N ARG A 90 4.41 3.87 -9.54
CA ARG A 90 5.26 4.20 -10.70
C ARG A 90 5.62 2.94 -11.49
N SER A 91 6.10 1.90 -10.82
CA SER A 91 6.47 0.63 -11.49
C SER A 91 5.30 -0.06 -12.20
N ARG A 92 4.05 0.15 -11.77
CA ARG A 92 2.85 -0.37 -12.45
C ARG A 92 2.25 0.56 -13.50
N ALA A 93 2.69 1.81 -13.57
CA ALA A 93 2.13 2.78 -14.49
C ALA A 93 2.77 2.65 -15.88
N ASP A 94 1.95 2.64 -16.92
CA ASP A 94 2.40 2.75 -18.31
C ASP A 94 2.40 4.22 -18.77
N TRP A 95 1.63 5.07 -18.09
CA TRP A 95 1.40 6.47 -18.40
C TRP A 95 1.59 7.35 -17.18
N LEU A 96 2.14 8.53 -17.39
CA LEU A 96 2.11 9.64 -16.44
C LEU A 96 1.11 10.67 -16.95
N TRP A 97 0.09 10.97 -16.14
CA TRP A 97 -0.76 12.13 -16.40
C TRP A 97 -0.08 13.35 -15.82
N VAL A 98 0.26 14.32 -16.65
CA VAL A 98 1.05 15.49 -16.26
C VAL A 98 0.19 16.74 -16.37
N CYS A 99 0.25 17.58 -15.33
CA CYS A 99 -0.36 18.90 -15.38
C CYS A 99 0.60 19.89 -16.04
N ALA A 100 0.18 20.54 -17.13
CA ALA A 100 1.01 21.54 -17.80
C ALA A 100 1.16 22.88 -17.04
N THR A 101 0.46 23.07 -15.92
CA THR A 101 0.47 24.33 -15.14
C THR A 101 1.31 24.24 -13.87
N CYS A 102 1.29 23.09 -13.19
CA CYS A 102 1.98 22.91 -11.90
C CYS A 102 2.91 21.68 -11.90
N ASP A 103 3.14 21.09 -13.06
CA ASP A 103 4.00 19.92 -13.30
C ASP A 103 3.72 18.67 -12.45
N THR A 104 2.61 18.67 -11.71
CA THR A 104 2.23 17.52 -10.89
C THR A 104 1.96 16.31 -11.79
N THR A 105 2.60 15.19 -11.46
CA THR A 105 2.48 13.92 -12.20
C THR A 105 1.63 12.91 -11.44
N TYR A 106 0.79 12.16 -12.15
CA TYR A 106 -0.05 11.11 -11.58
C TYR A 106 0.20 9.78 -12.33
N PRO A 107 0.85 8.77 -11.72
CA PRO A 107 1.12 7.48 -12.36
C PRO A 107 -0.15 6.66 -12.61
N ARG A 108 -0.36 6.17 -13.84
CA ARG A 108 -1.56 5.42 -14.26
C ARG A 108 -1.24 4.34 -15.30
N GLN A 109 -2.03 3.27 -15.31
CA GLN A 109 -1.97 2.22 -16.34
C GLN A 109 -2.64 2.63 -17.66
N LYS A 110 -3.54 3.60 -17.63
CA LYS A 110 -4.31 4.04 -18.80
C LYS A 110 -4.09 5.51 -19.08
N ARG A 111 -4.20 5.90 -20.35
CA ARG A 111 -4.23 7.30 -20.79
C ARG A 111 -5.43 8.06 -20.22
N SER A 112 -5.21 9.34 -19.93
CA SER A 112 -6.21 10.34 -19.54
C SER A 112 -7.16 10.61 -20.70
N ARG A 113 -6.62 10.78 -21.92
CA ARG A 113 -7.36 11.24 -23.11
C ARG A 113 -8.08 12.57 -22.89
N GLY A 114 -7.47 13.47 -22.12
CA GLY A 114 -8.03 14.80 -21.82
C GLY A 114 -9.26 14.80 -20.90
N ARG A 115 -9.63 13.66 -20.30
CA ARG A 115 -10.85 13.54 -19.48
C ARG A 115 -10.66 13.94 -18.01
N TYR A 116 -9.41 14.03 -17.56
CA TYR A 116 -9.09 14.27 -16.15
C TYR A 116 -8.45 15.64 -15.96
N LYS A 117 -8.77 16.27 -14.82
CA LYS A 117 -8.23 17.57 -14.41
C LYS A 117 -7.27 17.41 -13.22
N CYS A 118 -6.27 18.28 -13.16
CA CYS A 118 -5.35 18.37 -12.04
C CYS A 118 -6.10 18.71 -10.75
N ARG A 119 -5.76 18.04 -9.65
CA ARG A 119 -6.41 18.27 -8.35
C ARG A 119 -6.01 19.59 -7.68
N VAL A 120 -4.90 20.20 -8.13
CA VAL A 120 -4.37 21.44 -7.55
C VAL A 120 -4.90 22.66 -8.30
N CYS A 121 -4.81 22.67 -9.64
CA CYS A 121 -5.09 23.85 -10.45
C CYS A 121 -6.21 23.64 -11.49
N SER A 122 -6.88 22.48 -11.52
CA SER A 122 -7.97 22.14 -12.44
C SER A 122 -7.62 22.11 -13.95
N THR A 123 -6.37 22.32 -14.34
CA THR A 123 -5.90 22.16 -15.73
C THR A 123 -6.10 20.73 -16.23
N VAL A 124 -6.55 20.56 -17.47
CA VAL A 124 -6.68 19.24 -18.12
C VAL A 124 -5.30 18.55 -18.18
N LEU A 125 -5.26 17.29 -17.79
CA LEU A 125 -4.02 16.51 -17.72
C LEU A 125 -3.64 15.94 -19.09
N THR A 126 -2.36 16.06 -19.44
CA THR A 126 -1.77 15.50 -20.66
C THR A 126 -1.12 14.15 -20.39
N ASP A 127 -1.08 13.30 -21.41
CA ASP A 127 -0.51 11.95 -21.32
C ASP A 127 0.96 11.95 -21.72
N ARG A 128 1.83 11.40 -20.88
CA ARG A 128 3.23 11.06 -21.20
C ARG A 128 3.48 9.58 -20.96
N ILE A 129 4.35 8.96 -21.76
CA ILE A 129 4.82 7.59 -21.51
C ILE A 129 5.61 7.60 -20.20
N ASN A 130 5.43 6.57 -19.37
CA ASN A 130 6.24 6.44 -18.16
C ASN A 130 7.69 6.09 -18.54
N PRO A 131 8.69 6.92 -18.22
CA PRO A 131 10.08 6.63 -18.55
C PRO A 131 10.61 5.36 -17.86
N ASP A 132 10.04 4.97 -16.72
CA ASP A 132 10.43 3.75 -15.98
C ASP A 132 9.99 2.43 -16.69
N LYS A 133 9.32 2.54 -17.85
CA LYS A 133 8.81 1.43 -18.66
C LYS A 133 9.46 1.30 -20.04
N VAL A 134 10.31 2.26 -20.42
CA VAL A 134 10.97 2.31 -21.72
C VAL A 134 12.31 1.60 -21.67
#